data_AF-A0A956RIC8-F1
#
_entry.id   AF-A0A956RIC8-F1
#
_cell.length_a   1.000
_cell.length_b   1.000
_cell.length_c   1.000
_cell.angle_alpha   90.00
_cell.angle_beta   90.00
_cell.angle_gamma   90.00
#
_symmetry.space_group_name_H-M   'P 1'
#
loop_
_entity.id
_entity.type
_entity.pdbx_description
1 polymer ?
#
loop_
_entity_poly.entity_id
_entity_poly.type
_entity_poly.pdbx_seq_one_letter_code
_entity_poly.pdbx_strand_id
1 'polypeptide(L)'
;QEDLDDDGLGDACDPDKDGDGLELHCEPVAAWDLDDARPGVAAPGVAYVTDGAQLYRVDPNPPYVPQPVAAFTEGDEAVSVLELAIDRCGVLHGVREGALLACHPEDGRCWALASLGENAPPQGLSFVDGALLDGAPADVEFLLGSSGKLLYRVSEQGGALEYAPLFEYPELLTIAGDLLESEAGVLVSMHDLFEDKLGRVQGDSFDIVGGLGESENVTGLARAGGQLLGFDGDGTVVVLTPQNGEIAIETIATEMSWRGAASRP
;
A
#
# COMPACT_ATOMS: atom_id res chain seq x y z
N GLN A 1 -10.40 -35.87 -14.03
CA GLN A 1 -9.95 -34.68 -13.32
C GLN A 1 -8.73 -35.15 -12.59
N GLU A 2 -7.57 -34.65 -13.01
CA GLU A 2 -6.35 -34.80 -12.22
C GLU A 2 -6.46 -33.81 -11.07
N ASP A 3 -5.76 -34.14 -9.98
CA ASP A 3 -5.63 -33.43 -8.70
C ASP A 3 -4.11 -33.49 -8.53
N LEU A 4 -3.43 -32.49 -9.12
CA LEU A 4 -1.97 -32.57 -9.35
C LEU A 4 -1.14 -32.40 -8.08
N ASP A 5 -1.76 -31.93 -7.02
CA ASP A 5 -1.19 -31.61 -5.72
C ASP A 5 -1.75 -32.46 -4.56
N ASP A 6 -2.72 -33.33 -4.84
CA ASP A 6 -3.33 -34.31 -3.93
C ASP A 6 -4.08 -33.66 -2.74
N ASP A 7 -4.67 -32.46 -2.92
CA ASP A 7 -5.44 -31.76 -1.89
C ASP A 7 -6.91 -32.24 -1.78
N GLY A 8 -7.38 -32.98 -2.79
CA GLY A 8 -8.73 -33.55 -2.87
C GLY A 8 -9.72 -32.73 -3.70
N LEU A 9 -9.31 -31.59 -4.26
CA LEU A 9 -9.96 -30.85 -5.33
C LEU A 9 -9.32 -31.29 -6.66
N GLY A 10 -10.08 -31.29 -7.76
CA GLY A 10 -9.48 -31.65 -9.06
C GLY A 10 -9.21 -30.39 -9.86
N ASP A 11 -8.12 -30.29 -10.62
CA ASP A 11 -7.59 -29.09 -11.29
C ASP A 11 -8.62 -28.19 -12.00
N ALA A 12 -9.71 -28.76 -12.53
CA ALA A 12 -10.79 -28.00 -13.21
C ALA A 12 -11.78 -27.31 -12.25
N CYS A 13 -11.73 -27.67 -10.97
CA CYS A 13 -12.49 -27.11 -9.85
C CYS A 13 -11.55 -26.69 -8.72
N ASP A 14 -10.24 -26.79 -8.97
CA ASP A 14 -9.21 -26.41 -8.03
C ASP A 14 -8.94 -24.91 -8.17
N PRO A 15 -9.21 -24.12 -7.14
CA PRO A 15 -8.78 -22.75 -7.13
C PRO A 15 -7.28 -22.62 -6.93
N ASP A 16 -6.48 -23.65 -6.66
CA ASP A 16 -5.01 -23.63 -6.51
C ASP A 16 -4.41 -24.66 -7.50
N LYS A 17 -4.01 -24.23 -8.69
CA LYS A 17 -3.81 -25.20 -9.78
C LYS A 17 -2.48 -25.94 -9.69
N ASP A 18 -1.52 -25.41 -8.97
CA ASP A 18 -0.19 -26.00 -8.83
C ASP A 18 0.12 -26.48 -7.41
N GLY A 19 -0.75 -26.22 -6.44
CA GLY A 19 -0.74 -26.84 -5.11
C GLY A 19 0.28 -26.26 -4.16
N ASP A 20 0.62 -24.99 -4.33
CA ASP A 20 1.53 -24.29 -3.44
C ASP A 20 0.81 -23.72 -2.19
N GLY A 21 -0.50 -23.85 -2.12
CA GLY A 21 -1.38 -23.37 -1.06
C GLY A 21 -1.91 -21.95 -1.29
N LEU A 22 -1.69 -21.36 -2.47
CA LEU A 22 -2.21 -20.05 -2.87
C LEU A 22 -3.40 -20.21 -3.83
N GLU A 23 -4.45 -19.43 -3.58
CA GLU A 23 -5.57 -19.33 -4.52
C GLU A 23 -5.05 -18.76 -5.86
N LEU A 24 -5.47 -19.30 -7.01
CA LEU A 24 -5.26 -18.90 -8.42
C LEU A 24 -5.40 -17.39 -8.64
N HIS A 25 -6.25 -16.73 -7.86
CA HIS A 25 -6.40 -15.27 -7.91
C HIS A 25 -5.17 -14.52 -7.38
N CYS A 26 -4.34 -15.22 -6.60
CA CYS A 26 -3.06 -14.83 -6.04
C CYS A 26 -1.87 -15.64 -6.55
N GLU A 27 -2.08 -16.50 -7.54
CA GLU A 27 -0.97 -16.99 -8.35
C GLU A 27 -0.39 -15.78 -9.08
N PRO A 28 0.86 -15.38 -8.80
CA PRO A 28 1.50 -14.39 -9.61
C PRO A 28 1.53 -14.89 -11.05
N VAL A 29 1.13 -14.02 -11.97
CA VAL A 29 1.09 -14.32 -13.41
C VAL A 29 2.31 -15.16 -13.77
N ALA A 30 2.10 -16.33 -14.37
CA ALA A 30 3.08 -17.38 -14.73
C ALA A 30 4.33 -16.92 -15.54
N ALA A 31 4.58 -15.61 -15.63
CA ALA A 31 5.79 -14.96 -16.10
C ALA A 31 6.93 -14.96 -15.07
N TRP A 32 6.69 -15.29 -13.80
CA TRP A 32 7.75 -15.50 -12.82
C TRP A 32 8.00 -17.01 -12.72
N ASP A 33 9.04 -17.49 -13.40
CA ASP A 33 9.51 -18.88 -13.32
C ASP A 33 9.81 -19.19 -11.83
N LEU A 34 8.92 -19.98 -11.19
CA LEU A 34 8.65 -20.05 -9.75
C LEU A 34 9.74 -20.73 -8.88
N ASP A 35 10.96 -20.91 -9.38
CA ASP A 35 11.98 -21.65 -8.63
C ASP A 35 12.53 -20.90 -7.38
N ASP A 36 12.23 -19.60 -7.20
CA ASP A 36 12.93 -18.74 -6.22
C ASP A 36 12.04 -17.94 -5.23
N ALA A 37 10.73 -18.24 -5.09
CA ALA A 37 9.84 -17.55 -4.14
C ALA A 37 9.83 -16.00 -4.27
N ARG A 38 9.88 -15.48 -5.51
CA ARG A 38 9.89 -14.05 -5.80
C ARG A 38 8.49 -13.57 -6.17
N PRO A 39 8.04 -12.41 -5.68
CA PRO A 39 8.67 -11.51 -4.72
C PRO A 39 8.47 -11.93 -3.26
N GLY A 40 7.88 -13.08 -2.96
CA GLY A 40 7.54 -13.48 -1.59
C GLY A 40 6.27 -12.80 -1.09
N VAL A 41 5.86 -13.13 0.15
CA VAL A 41 4.56 -12.73 0.70
C VAL A 41 4.73 -11.94 1.98
N ALA A 42 4.17 -10.73 2.03
CA ALA A 42 4.17 -9.87 3.21
C ALA A 42 3.43 -10.54 4.37
N ALA A 43 3.99 -10.43 5.57
CA ALA A 43 3.41 -11.05 6.75
C ALA A 43 2.05 -10.41 7.10
N PRO A 44 1.00 -11.21 7.40
CA PRO A 44 -0.32 -10.67 7.72
C PRO A 44 -0.28 -9.88 9.04
N GLY A 45 -1.04 -8.78 9.09
CA GLY A 45 -1.16 -7.92 10.27
C GLY A 45 0.10 -7.10 10.59
N VAL A 46 1.14 -7.16 9.75
CA VAL A 46 2.35 -6.34 9.86
C VAL A 46 2.20 -5.12 8.93
N ALA A 47 2.64 -3.96 9.40
CA ALA A 47 2.85 -2.81 8.52
C ALA A 47 4.29 -2.79 8.00
N TYR A 48 4.45 -2.48 6.73
CA TYR A 48 5.73 -2.24 6.08
C TYR A 48 5.87 -0.74 5.79
N VAL A 49 7.05 -0.20 6.02
CA VAL A 49 7.32 1.23 5.92
C VAL A 49 8.68 1.49 5.30
N THR A 50 8.82 2.61 4.60
CA THR A 50 10.06 3.01 3.92
C THR A 50 10.48 4.43 4.31
N ASP A 51 11.79 4.65 4.42
CA ASP A 51 12.41 5.98 4.49
C ASP A 51 12.92 6.48 3.12
N GLY A 52 12.70 5.69 2.07
CA GLY A 52 13.31 5.85 0.75
C GLY A 52 14.30 4.74 0.44
N ALA A 53 15.27 4.47 1.32
CA ALA A 53 16.37 3.56 1.04
C ALA A 53 16.20 2.17 1.69
N GLN A 54 15.49 2.12 2.81
CA GLN A 54 15.43 0.98 3.69
C GLN A 54 13.96 0.59 3.95
N LEU A 55 13.69 -0.71 3.87
CA LEU A 55 12.44 -1.32 4.30
C LEU A 55 12.49 -1.57 5.80
N TYR A 56 11.38 -1.24 6.45
CA TYR A 56 11.10 -1.48 7.85
C TYR A 56 9.80 -2.26 8.01
N ARG A 57 9.67 -2.96 9.13
CA ARG A 57 8.44 -3.63 9.55
C ARG A 57 7.99 -3.12 10.91
N VAL A 58 6.69 -3.04 11.13
CA VAL A 58 6.08 -2.72 12.42
C VAL A 58 5.27 -3.91 12.89
N ASP A 59 5.65 -4.45 14.05
CA ASP A 59 4.97 -5.60 14.64
C ASP A 59 3.48 -5.28 14.94
N PRO A 60 2.58 -6.26 14.86
CA PRO A 60 1.14 -6.07 15.11
C PRO A 60 0.79 -5.65 16.53
N ASN A 61 1.77 -5.66 17.45
CA ASN A 61 1.54 -5.35 18.85
C ASN A 61 2.37 -4.13 19.26
N PRO A 62 1.91 -3.34 20.25
CA PRO A 62 2.72 -2.29 20.85
C PRO A 62 4.10 -2.81 21.26
N PRO A 63 5.16 -2.02 21.11
CA PRO A 63 5.13 -0.56 21.02
C PRO A 63 5.11 0.02 19.59
N TYR A 64 4.77 -0.72 18.53
CA TYR A 64 4.72 -0.21 17.15
C TYR A 64 5.98 0.52 16.69
N VAL A 65 7.15 0.10 17.18
CA VAL A 65 8.44 0.68 16.79
C VAL A 65 8.91 0.02 15.49
N PRO A 66 9.15 0.78 14.41
CA PRO A 66 9.67 0.22 13.17
C PRO A 66 11.02 -0.47 13.38
N GLN A 67 11.14 -1.70 12.87
CA GLN A 67 12.36 -2.50 12.88
C GLN A 67 12.92 -2.58 11.47
N PRO A 68 14.23 -2.34 11.25
CA PRO A 68 14.83 -2.45 9.93
C PRO A 68 14.75 -3.90 9.43
N VAL A 69 14.39 -4.05 8.16
CA VAL A 69 14.34 -5.34 7.46
C VAL A 69 15.52 -5.45 6.48
N ALA A 70 15.47 -4.72 5.37
CA ALA A 70 16.52 -4.73 4.35
C ALA A 70 16.55 -3.44 3.52
N ALA A 71 17.70 -3.12 2.93
CA ALA A 71 17.79 -2.03 1.96
C ALA A 71 17.14 -2.44 0.64
N PHE A 72 16.53 -1.49 -0.08
CA PHE A 72 15.95 -1.81 -1.38
C PHE A 72 17.02 -1.95 -2.45
N THR A 73 16.94 -3.01 -3.25
CA THR A 73 17.88 -3.29 -4.33
C THR A 73 17.18 -3.76 -5.60
N GLU A 74 17.71 -3.44 -6.78
CA GLU A 74 17.32 -4.04 -8.06
C GLU A 74 18.55 -4.71 -8.67
N GLY A 75 18.58 -6.04 -8.66
CA GLY A 75 19.83 -6.78 -8.86
C GLY A 75 20.83 -6.48 -7.75
N ASP A 76 21.98 -5.92 -8.10
CA ASP A 76 23.03 -5.52 -7.14
C ASP A 76 23.03 -4.00 -6.85
N GLU A 77 22.10 -3.24 -7.46
CA GLU A 77 22.06 -1.78 -7.33
C GLU A 77 21.06 -1.36 -6.25
N ALA A 78 21.47 -0.46 -5.35
CA ALA A 78 20.56 0.14 -4.39
C ALA A 78 19.56 1.06 -5.10
N VAL A 79 18.28 0.97 -4.74
CA VAL A 79 17.21 1.81 -5.29
C VAL A 79 16.49 2.56 -4.19
N SER A 80 15.85 3.69 -4.55
CA SER A 80 15.02 4.47 -3.62
C SER A 80 13.55 4.19 -3.91
N VAL A 81 12.80 3.69 -2.91
CA VAL A 81 11.36 3.41 -2.98
C VAL A 81 10.61 4.50 -2.21
N LEU A 82 9.76 5.24 -2.93
CA LEU A 82 9.04 6.41 -2.44
C LEU A 82 7.76 6.02 -1.71
N GLU A 83 6.91 5.21 -2.36
CA GLU A 83 5.66 4.70 -1.79
C GLU A 83 5.63 3.18 -1.81
N LEU A 84 4.84 2.60 -0.91
CA LEU A 84 4.60 1.16 -0.83
C LEU A 84 3.11 0.87 -0.99
N ALA A 85 2.78 -0.30 -1.53
CA ALA A 85 1.44 -0.85 -1.49
C ALA A 85 1.54 -2.36 -1.33
N ILE A 86 0.53 -3.00 -0.74
CA ILE A 86 0.48 -4.46 -0.64
C ILE A 86 -0.85 -4.88 -1.25
N ASP A 87 -0.80 -5.76 -2.25
CA ASP A 87 -2.00 -6.32 -2.85
C ASP A 87 -2.64 -7.38 -1.92
N ARG A 88 -3.84 -7.84 -2.27
CA ARG A 88 -4.55 -8.87 -1.50
C ARG A 88 -3.78 -10.18 -1.35
N CYS A 89 -2.83 -10.43 -2.24
CA CYS A 89 -1.98 -11.61 -2.29
C CYS A 89 -0.74 -11.47 -1.39
N GLY A 90 -0.52 -10.28 -0.85
CA GLY A 90 0.61 -9.98 0.01
C GLY A 90 1.87 -9.60 -0.76
N VAL A 91 1.79 -9.37 -2.08
CA VAL A 91 2.94 -8.87 -2.84
C VAL A 91 3.17 -7.41 -2.46
N LEU A 92 4.35 -7.14 -1.92
CA LEU A 92 4.79 -5.79 -1.63
C LEU A 92 5.20 -5.11 -2.93
N HIS A 93 4.45 -4.08 -3.29
CA HIS A 93 4.74 -3.19 -4.40
C HIS A 93 5.41 -1.93 -3.87
N GLY A 94 6.29 -1.35 -4.69
CA GLY A 94 6.91 -0.08 -4.42
C GLY A 94 6.92 0.80 -5.67
N VAL A 95 6.90 2.11 -5.49
CA VAL A 95 7.13 3.04 -6.61
C VAL A 95 8.42 3.81 -6.41
N ARG A 96 9.16 4.02 -7.49
CA ARG A 96 10.31 4.92 -7.54
C ARG A 96 10.21 5.87 -8.71
N GLU A 97 11.18 6.77 -8.83
CA GLU A 97 11.31 7.58 -10.04
C GLU A 97 11.36 6.69 -11.29
N GLY A 98 10.32 6.77 -12.12
CA GLY A 98 10.25 6.12 -13.42
C GLY A 98 9.78 4.66 -13.46
N ALA A 99 9.59 3.97 -12.32
CA ALA A 99 9.13 2.57 -12.33
C ALA A 99 8.25 2.14 -11.13
N LEU A 100 7.29 1.27 -11.42
CA LEU A 100 6.59 0.43 -10.43
C LEU A 100 7.39 -0.85 -10.25
N LEU A 101 7.51 -1.28 -8.99
CA LEU A 101 8.32 -2.42 -8.57
C LEU A 101 7.44 -3.43 -7.82
N ALA A 102 7.76 -4.71 -7.95
CA ALA A 102 7.49 -5.71 -6.91
C ALA A 102 8.75 -5.84 -6.06
N CYS A 103 8.63 -5.95 -4.75
CA CYS A 103 9.75 -6.01 -3.82
C CYS A 103 9.57 -7.15 -2.80
N HIS A 104 10.66 -7.77 -2.38
CA HIS A 104 10.63 -8.84 -1.42
C HIS A 104 10.53 -8.31 0.01
N PRO A 105 9.52 -8.72 0.78
CA PRO A 105 9.21 -8.11 2.07
C PRO A 105 10.23 -8.47 3.16
N GLU A 106 11.07 -9.49 2.97
CA GLU A 106 12.09 -9.87 3.96
C GLU A 106 13.52 -9.45 3.59
N ASP A 107 13.81 -9.19 2.32
CA ASP A 107 15.18 -8.94 1.86
C ASP A 107 15.35 -7.72 0.94
N GLY A 108 14.26 -7.02 0.61
CA GLY A 108 14.27 -5.74 -0.08
C GLY A 108 14.66 -5.83 -1.57
N ARG A 109 14.88 -7.02 -2.14
CA ARG A 109 15.12 -7.16 -3.58
C ARG A 109 13.86 -6.81 -4.36
N CYS A 110 14.00 -6.01 -5.40
CA CYS A 110 12.93 -5.48 -6.20
C CYS A 110 13.12 -5.81 -7.69
N TRP A 111 11.99 -5.87 -8.40
CA TRP A 111 11.88 -6.13 -9.82
C TRP A 111 10.96 -5.09 -10.46
N ALA A 112 11.44 -4.37 -11.47
CA ALA A 112 10.60 -3.46 -12.22
C ALA A 112 9.48 -4.21 -12.97
N LEU A 113 8.24 -3.78 -12.74
CA LEU A 113 7.04 -4.32 -13.38
C LEU A 113 6.60 -3.47 -14.58
N ALA A 114 6.59 -2.15 -14.40
CA ALA A 114 6.12 -1.21 -15.41
C ALA A 114 6.84 0.13 -15.29
N SER A 115 6.99 0.81 -16.43
CA SER A 115 7.51 2.18 -16.48
C SER A 115 6.41 3.19 -16.14
N LEU A 116 6.75 4.23 -15.36
CA LEU A 116 5.86 5.38 -15.16
C LEU A 116 5.79 6.28 -16.39
N GLY A 117 6.69 6.10 -17.37
CA GLY A 117 6.79 6.95 -18.55
C GLY A 117 7.20 8.38 -18.17
N GLU A 118 6.45 9.36 -18.66
CA GLU A 118 6.64 10.79 -18.30
C GLU A 118 5.88 11.18 -17.02
N ASN A 119 5.13 10.26 -16.41
CA ASN A 119 4.37 10.56 -15.21
C ASN A 119 5.28 10.65 -13.99
N ALA A 120 4.99 11.59 -13.11
CA ALA A 120 5.61 11.64 -11.79
C ALA A 120 5.12 10.45 -10.94
N PRO A 121 5.94 9.96 -9.99
CA PRO A 121 5.46 9.00 -9.02
C PRO A 121 4.28 9.58 -8.23
N PRO A 122 3.27 8.76 -7.90
CA PRO A 122 2.23 9.17 -6.98
C PRO A 122 2.83 9.44 -5.60
N GLN A 123 2.19 10.32 -4.84
CA GLN A 123 2.53 10.70 -3.46
C GLN A 123 1.84 9.79 -2.42
N GLY A 124 1.07 8.82 -2.90
CA GLY A 124 0.43 7.80 -2.10
C GLY A 124 0.07 6.64 -3.01
N LEU A 125 0.25 5.42 -2.52
CA LEU A 125 0.01 4.20 -3.29
C LEU A 125 -0.73 3.19 -2.42
N SER A 126 -1.78 2.56 -2.95
CA SER A 126 -2.45 1.50 -2.21
C SER A 126 -3.25 0.61 -3.13
N PHE A 127 -3.38 -0.66 -2.77
CA PHE A 127 -4.37 -1.53 -3.37
C PHE A 127 -5.65 -1.44 -2.55
N VAL A 128 -6.80 -1.37 -3.24
CA VAL A 128 -8.10 -1.35 -2.58
C VAL A 128 -9.10 -2.24 -3.30
N ASP A 129 -10.05 -2.81 -2.55
CA ASP A 129 -11.22 -3.47 -3.12
C ASP A 129 -11.99 -2.50 -4.05
N GLY A 130 -12.12 -2.87 -5.32
CA GLY A 130 -12.81 -2.08 -6.34
C GLY A 130 -14.28 -1.84 -6.02
N ALA A 131 -14.91 -2.73 -5.24
CA ALA A 131 -16.28 -2.55 -4.77
C ALA A 131 -16.47 -1.27 -3.94
N LEU A 132 -15.41 -0.75 -3.31
CA LEU A 132 -15.43 0.48 -2.52
C LEU A 132 -15.52 1.77 -3.35
N LEU A 133 -15.16 1.72 -4.64
CA LEU A 133 -15.02 2.91 -5.49
C LEU A 133 -16.05 3.00 -6.61
N ASP A 134 -16.25 1.93 -7.38
CA ASP A 134 -17.13 1.97 -8.56
C ASP A 134 -18.13 0.81 -8.59
N GLY A 135 -18.25 0.06 -7.50
CA GLY A 135 -19.11 -1.11 -7.42
C GLY A 135 -18.62 -2.25 -8.30
N ALA A 136 -17.32 -2.31 -8.61
CA ALA A 136 -16.69 -3.49 -9.19
C ALA A 136 -17.00 -4.74 -8.34
N PRO A 137 -16.91 -5.94 -8.94
CA PRO A 137 -16.97 -7.19 -8.19
C PRO A 137 -15.95 -7.20 -7.05
N ALA A 138 -16.32 -7.77 -5.89
CA ALA A 138 -15.47 -7.82 -4.68
C ALA A 138 -14.18 -8.65 -4.82
N ASP A 139 -14.01 -9.32 -5.96
CA ASP A 139 -12.79 -10.02 -6.33
C ASP A 139 -11.85 -9.17 -7.20
N VAL A 140 -12.21 -7.92 -7.51
CA VAL A 140 -11.37 -7.00 -8.28
C VAL A 140 -10.70 -6.01 -7.35
N GLU A 141 -9.37 -6.00 -7.35
CA GLU A 141 -8.56 -5.02 -6.63
C GLU A 141 -8.05 -3.95 -7.60
N PHE A 142 -8.00 -2.69 -7.15
CA PHE A 142 -7.43 -1.59 -7.91
C PHE A 142 -6.17 -1.06 -7.23
N LEU A 143 -5.10 -0.93 -8.00
CA LEU A 143 -3.99 -0.08 -7.61
C LEU A 143 -4.43 1.37 -7.74
N LEU A 144 -4.41 2.10 -6.63
CA LEU A 144 -4.65 3.52 -6.58
C LEU A 144 -3.35 4.28 -6.41
N GLY A 145 -3.30 5.42 -7.09
CA GLY A 145 -2.26 6.41 -6.91
C GLY A 145 -2.87 7.78 -6.74
N SER A 146 -2.17 8.65 -6.05
CA SER A 146 -2.66 10.00 -5.76
C SER A 146 -1.57 11.04 -5.96
N SER A 147 -1.94 12.21 -6.46
CA SER A 147 -1.01 13.31 -6.66
C SER A 147 -1.73 14.65 -6.63
N GLY A 148 -1.24 15.57 -5.80
CA GLY A 148 -1.86 16.87 -5.63
C GLY A 148 -3.32 16.76 -5.17
N LYS A 149 -4.26 17.01 -6.07
CA LYS A 149 -5.71 16.99 -5.79
C LYS A 149 -6.45 15.77 -6.33
N LEU A 150 -5.76 14.87 -7.00
CA LEU A 150 -6.40 13.83 -7.77
C LEU A 150 -6.05 12.46 -7.20
N LEU A 151 -7.08 11.63 -7.13
CA LEU A 151 -6.99 10.19 -6.94
C LEU A 151 -7.19 9.53 -8.30
N TYR A 152 -6.33 8.58 -8.64
CA TYR A 152 -6.34 7.89 -9.92
C TYR A 152 -6.34 6.38 -9.70
N ARG A 153 -7.01 5.66 -10.59
CA ARG A 153 -6.74 4.25 -10.82
C ARG A 153 -5.49 4.13 -11.66
N VAL A 154 -4.57 3.31 -11.21
CA VAL A 154 -3.33 2.97 -11.91
C VAL A 154 -3.50 1.60 -12.54
N SER A 155 -3.23 1.49 -13.84
CA SER A 155 -3.27 0.21 -14.56
C SER A 155 -2.03 0.05 -15.43
N GLU A 156 -1.54 -1.18 -15.56
CA GLU A 156 -0.46 -1.49 -16.49
C GLU A 156 -1.03 -1.78 -17.88
N GLN A 157 -0.46 -1.15 -18.91
CA GLN A 157 -0.78 -1.43 -20.31
C GLN A 157 0.49 -1.35 -21.19
N GLY A 158 1.00 -2.51 -21.60
CA GLY A 158 2.09 -2.61 -22.57
C GLY A 158 3.46 -2.22 -22.00
N GLY A 159 3.71 -2.50 -20.73
CA GLY A 159 4.91 -2.19 -19.96
C GLY A 159 4.93 -0.77 -19.37
N ALA A 160 3.83 -0.02 -19.48
CA ALA A 160 3.71 1.34 -18.98
C ALA A 160 2.47 1.51 -18.10
N LEU A 161 2.55 2.41 -17.13
CA LEU A 161 1.40 2.77 -16.29
C LEU A 161 0.50 3.80 -16.98
N GLU A 162 -0.80 3.53 -16.94
CA GLU A 162 -1.86 4.47 -17.28
C GLU A 162 -2.55 4.95 -15.99
N TYR A 163 -2.88 6.24 -15.95
CA TYR A 163 -3.53 6.89 -14.82
C TYR A 163 -4.92 7.37 -15.24
N ALA A 164 -5.96 6.75 -14.70
CA ALA A 164 -7.35 7.13 -14.94
C ALA A 164 -7.89 7.89 -13.72
N PRO A 165 -8.24 9.18 -13.84
CA PRO A 165 -8.79 9.94 -12.71
C PRO A 165 -10.08 9.30 -12.17
N LEU A 166 -10.15 9.14 -10.85
CA LEU A 166 -11.32 8.62 -10.14
C LEU A 166 -12.04 9.72 -9.37
N PHE A 167 -11.28 10.53 -8.63
CA PHE A 167 -11.82 11.51 -7.70
C PHE A 167 -10.93 12.75 -7.64
N GLU A 168 -11.54 13.93 -7.47
CA GLU A 168 -10.85 15.19 -7.23
C GLU A 168 -11.23 15.72 -5.85
N TYR A 169 -10.23 15.93 -4.99
CA TYR A 169 -10.44 16.41 -3.63
C TYR A 169 -11.00 17.84 -3.62
N PRO A 170 -11.84 18.20 -2.61
CA PRO A 170 -12.39 19.55 -2.47
C PRO A 170 -11.32 20.66 -2.48
N GLU A 171 -11.75 21.89 -2.80
CA GLU A 171 -10.86 23.05 -2.82
C GLU A 171 -10.14 23.21 -1.47
N LEU A 172 -8.82 23.47 -1.53
CA LEU A 172 -7.86 23.63 -0.43
C LEU A 172 -7.28 22.35 0.17
N LEU A 173 -7.73 21.17 -0.24
CA LEU A 173 -7.12 19.91 0.17
C LEU A 173 -6.14 19.44 -0.90
N THR A 174 -4.96 19.03 -0.47
CA THR A 174 -4.01 18.25 -1.27
C THR A 174 -3.64 16.98 -0.52
N ILE A 175 -3.25 15.94 -1.23
CA ILE A 175 -2.78 14.75 -0.55
C ILE A 175 -1.46 15.02 0.18
N ALA A 176 -1.34 14.47 1.39
CA ALA A 176 -0.11 14.53 2.18
C ALA A 176 0.72 13.25 2.01
N GLY A 177 0.05 12.12 1.77
CA GLY A 177 0.70 10.81 1.77
C GLY A 177 -0.18 9.67 1.26
N ASP A 178 -0.07 8.54 1.93
CA ASP A 178 -0.67 7.28 1.51
C ASP A 178 -2.20 7.19 1.58
N LEU A 179 -2.65 6.16 0.88
CA LEU A 179 -4.02 5.68 0.85
C LEU A 179 -4.09 4.36 1.64
N LEU A 180 -5.20 4.12 2.32
CA LEU A 180 -5.37 2.89 3.07
C LEU A 180 -6.82 2.41 3.01
N GLU A 181 -7.00 1.14 2.67
CA GLU A 181 -8.32 0.53 2.70
C GLU A 181 -8.93 0.50 4.12
N SER A 182 -10.23 0.72 4.18
CA SER A 182 -11.05 0.49 5.37
C SER A 182 -12.42 -0.04 4.99
N GLU A 183 -13.11 -0.66 5.95
CA GLU A 183 -14.49 -1.14 5.77
C GLU A 183 -15.48 -0.06 5.28
N ALA A 184 -15.16 1.23 5.52
CA ALA A 184 -16.01 2.36 5.16
C ALA A 184 -15.60 3.06 3.86
N GLY A 185 -14.51 2.63 3.20
CA GLY A 185 -13.93 3.29 2.04
C GLY A 185 -12.42 3.47 2.16
N VAL A 186 -11.85 4.29 1.29
CA VAL A 186 -10.39 4.54 1.24
C VAL A 186 -10.06 5.72 2.14
N LEU A 187 -9.25 5.48 3.16
CA LEU A 187 -8.68 6.53 4.01
C LEU A 187 -7.52 7.20 3.27
N VAL A 188 -7.39 8.51 3.46
CA VAL A 188 -6.39 9.33 2.78
C VAL A 188 -5.79 10.31 3.78
N SER A 189 -4.46 10.36 3.88
CA SER A 189 -3.80 11.47 4.59
C SER A 189 -3.72 12.68 3.67
N MET A 190 -4.15 13.84 4.17
CA MET A 190 -4.27 15.06 3.39
C MET A 190 -3.70 16.23 4.16
N HIS A 191 -3.30 17.26 3.43
CA HIS A 191 -2.88 18.54 3.94
C HIS A 191 -3.90 19.61 3.55
N ASP A 192 -4.34 20.43 4.52
CA ASP A 192 -5.05 21.68 4.25
C ASP A 192 -4.11 22.90 4.44
N LEU A 193 -4.63 24.11 4.58
CA LEU A 193 -3.80 25.30 4.79
C LEU A 193 -3.17 25.41 6.19
N PHE A 194 -3.55 24.55 7.13
CA PHE A 194 -3.29 24.69 8.56
C PHE A 194 -2.80 23.40 9.22
N GLU A 195 -3.34 22.24 8.83
CA GLU A 195 -3.09 20.96 9.49
C GLU A 195 -3.33 19.79 8.54
N ASP A 196 -2.74 18.65 8.90
CA ASP A 196 -3.05 17.39 8.25
C ASP A 196 -4.41 16.84 8.72
N LYS A 197 -5.11 16.18 7.81
CA LYS A 197 -6.42 15.57 8.05
C LYS A 197 -6.45 14.15 7.53
N LEU A 198 -7.23 13.32 8.18
CA LEU A 198 -7.65 12.04 7.64
C LEU A 198 -8.97 12.24 6.89
N GLY A 199 -8.91 12.09 5.57
CA GLY A 199 -10.08 12.04 4.71
C GLY A 199 -10.54 10.60 4.48
N ARG A 200 -11.76 10.46 3.96
CA ARG A 200 -12.29 9.19 3.45
C ARG A 200 -12.99 9.41 2.13
N VAL A 201 -12.65 8.58 1.15
CA VAL A 201 -13.31 8.49 -0.16
C VAL A 201 -14.16 7.23 -0.18
N GLN A 202 -15.43 7.35 -0.55
CA GLN A 202 -16.34 6.22 -0.74
C GLN A 202 -17.22 6.50 -1.95
N GLY A 203 -17.04 5.74 -3.04
CA GLY A 203 -17.69 6.06 -4.30
C GLY A 203 -17.34 7.47 -4.80
N ASP A 204 -18.38 8.29 -5.01
CA ASP A 204 -18.27 9.69 -5.39
C ASP A 204 -18.32 10.65 -4.18
N SER A 205 -18.32 10.11 -2.96
CA SER A 205 -18.44 10.88 -1.72
C SER A 205 -17.09 11.03 -1.02
N PHE A 206 -16.97 12.15 -0.31
CA PHE A 206 -15.79 12.49 0.48
C PHE A 206 -16.20 13.09 1.83
N ASP A 207 -15.59 12.60 2.90
CA ASP A 207 -15.76 13.13 4.24
C ASP A 207 -14.43 13.27 5.00
N ILE A 208 -14.39 14.24 5.91
CA ILE A 208 -13.28 14.38 6.85
C ILE A 208 -13.56 13.50 8.06
N VAL A 209 -12.68 12.53 8.30
CA VAL A 209 -12.75 11.63 9.46
C VAL A 209 -12.30 12.36 10.73
N GLY A 210 -11.25 13.19 10.63
CA GLY A 210 -10.75 14.02 11.72
C GLY A 210 -9.43 14.70 11.38
N GLY A 211 -9.01 15.64 12.24
CA GLY A 211 -7.67 16.25 12.15
C GLY A 211 -6.60 15.31 12.71
N LEU A 212 -5.39 15.39 12.16
CA LEU A 212 -4.22 14.64 12.60
C LEU A 212 -3.36 15.43 13.62
N GLY A 213 -3.95 16.46 14.22
CA GLY A 213 -3.37 17.21 15.34
C GLY A 213 -2.14 18.03 14.94
N GLU A 214 -1.15 18.08 15.83
CA GLU A 214 0.13 18.78 15.59
C GLU A 214 1.11 17.98 14.73
N SER A 215 0.76 16.75 14.32
CA SER A 215 1.58 15.98 13.38
C SER A 215 1.39 16.58 11.98
N GLU A 216 2.36 17.38 11.58
CA GLU A 216 2.47 17.92 10.24
C GLU A 216 3.16 16.87 9.36
N ASN A 217 2.62 16.58 8.16
CA ASN A 217 3.21 15.69 7.15
C ASN A 217 3.12 14.18 7.47
N VAL A 218 1.93 13.68 7.78
CA VAL A 218 1.65 12.22 7.78
C VAL A 218 1.69 11.70 6.34
N THR A 219 2.87 11.24 5.92
CA THR A 219 3.18 10.74 4.57
C THR A 219 2.79 9.27 4.40
N GLY A 220 2.79 8.48 5.47
CA GLY A 220 2.42 7.06 5.40
C GLY A 220 1.18 6.72 6.22
N LEU A 221 0.35 5.79 5.73
CA LEU A 221 -0.77 5.17 6.45
C LEU A 221 -0.70 3.64 6.34
N ALA A 222 -0.80 2.93 7.46
CA ALA A 222 -0.88 1.47 7.45
C ALA A 222 -1.61 0.93 8.68
N ARG A 223 -1.88 -0.38 8.68
CA ARG A 223 -2.39 -1.12 9.84
C ARG A 223 -1.36 -2.09 10.38
N ALA A 224 -1.22 -2.13 11.70
CA ALA A 224 -0.50 -3.19 12.41
C ALA A 224 -1.42 -3.77 13.49
N GLY A 225 -1.73 -5.07 13.41
CA GLY A 225 -2.65 -5.73 14.35
C GLY A 225 -4.04 -5.09 14.41
N GLY A 226 -4.52 -4.53 13.29
CA GLY A 226 -5.79 -3.80 13.20
C GLY A 226 -5.72 -2.33 13.65
N GLN A 227 -4.65 -1.93 14.32
CA GLN A 227 -4.42 -0.54 14.72
C GLN A 227 -4.05 0.31 13.50
N LEU A 228 -4.77 1.42 13.29
CA LEU A 228 -4.41 2.41 12.29
C LEU A 228 -3.20 3.20 12.78
N LEU A 229 -2.17 3.27 11.94
CA LEU A 229 -0.93 4.00 12.15
C LEU A 229 -0.75 5.05 11.05
N GLY A 230 -0.26 6.22 11.43
CA GLY A 230 0.31 7.19 10.52
C GLY A 230 1.82 7.30 10.73
N PHE A 231 2.53 7.61 9.66
CA PHE A 231 3.97 7.78 9.65
C PHE A 231 4.29 9.19 9.15
N ASP A 232 4.88 9.98 10.01
CA ASP A 232 5.22 11.37 9.78
C ASP A 232 6.61 11.48 9.11
N GLY A 233 6.74 12.37 8.13
CA GLY A 233 8.01 12.70 7.47
C GLY A 233 9.12 13.14 8.43
N ASP A 234 8.78 13.62 9.63
CA ASP A 234 9.73 14.01 10.69
C ASP A 234 10.09 12.87 11.66
N GLY A 235 9.61 11.65 11.41
CA GLY A 235 10.00 10.45 12.15
C GLY A 235 9.08 10.09 13.31
N THR A 236 7.90 10.68 13.40
CA THR A 236 6.91 10.27 14.39
C THR A 236 6.05 9.14 13.83
N VAL A 237 5.82 8.09 14.62
CA VAL A 237 4.71 7.16 14.37
C VAL A 237 3.53 7.63 15.21
N VAL A 238 2.39 7.82 14.57
CA VAL A 238 1.14 8.24 15.21
C VAL A 238 0.15 7.08 15.24
N VAL A 239 -0.30 6.72 16.43
CA VAL A 239 -1.36 5.73 16.62
C VAL A 239 -2.69 6.45 16.52
N LEU A 240 -3.46 6.18 15.47
CA LEU A 240 -4.71 6.87 15.18
C LEU A 240 -5.90 6.04 15.65
N THR A 241 -6.68 6.58 16.58
CA THR A 241 -7.93 5.96 17.04
C THR A 241 -9.12 6.85 16.68
N PRO A 242 -9.84 6.57 15.59
CA PRO A 242 -11.05 7.30 15.24
C PRO A 242 -12.13 7.13 16.33
N GLN A 243 -12.62 8.24 16.87
CA GLN A 243 -13.66 8.30 17.91
C GLN A 243 -14.66 9.42 17.57
N ASN A 244 -15.86 9.06 17.09
CA ASN A 244 -16.96 10.01 16.89
C ASN A 244 -16.60 11.30 16.09
N GLY A 245 -15.70 11.20 15.11
CA GLY A 245 -15.25 12.35 14.29
C GLY A 245 -14.03 13.10 14.85
N GLU A 246 -13.45 12.62 15.94
CA GLU A 246 -12.12 13.01 16.43
C GLU A 246 -11.14 11.85 16.25
N ILE A 247 -9.85 12.14 16.18
CA ILE A 247 -8.80 11.13 16.14
C ILE A 247 -7.97 11.31 17.41
N ALA A 248 -7.99 10.30 18.29
CA ALA A 248 -7.05 10.27 19.40
C ALA A 248 -5.68 9.83 18.89
N ILE A 249 -4.63 10.56 19.29
CA ILE A 249 -3.27 10.40 18.80
C ILE A 249 -2.36 10.05 19.97
N GLU A 250 -1.63 8.94 19.84
CA GLU A 250 -0.45 8.63 20.64
C GLU A 250 0.78 8.69 19.74
N THR A 251 1.83 9.40 20.16
CA THR A 251 3.03 9.64 19.36
C THR A 251 4.20 8.79 19.85
N ILE A 252 4.95 8.26 18.90
CA ILE A 252 6.14 7.45 19.14
C ILE A 252 7.26 8.05 18.30
N ALA A 253 8.18 8.76 18.98
CA ALA A 253 9.30 9.40 18.29
C ALA A 253 10.31 8.36 17.79
N THR A 254 10.75 8.54 16.54
CA THR A 254 11.86 7.81 15.94
C THR A 254 12.88 8.80 15.35
N GLU A 255 14.04 8.32 14.93
CA GLU A 255 15.08 9.16 14.28
C GLU A 255 15.00 9.11 12.74
N MET A 256 13.88 8.64 12.19
CA MET A 256 13.71 8.35 10.77
C MET A 256 12.95 9.46 10.04
N SER A 257 12.90 9.43 8.72
CA SER A 257 12.03 10.28 7.91
C SER A 257 11.22 9.39 6.99
N TRP A 258 9.93 9.24 7.28
CA TRP A 258 9.09 8.27 6.60
C TRP A 258 8.58 8.82 5.27
N ARG A 259 8.51 7.95 4.24
CA ARG A 259 8.02 8.32 2.91
C ARG A 259 6.70 7.66 2.57
N GLY A 260 6.62 6.35 2.76
CA GLY A 260 5.43 5.57 2.48
C GLY A 260 5.30 4.36 3.39
N ALA A 261 4.11 3.80 3.43
CA ALA A 261 3.67 2.74 4.29
C ALA A 261 2.63 1.88 3.58
N ALA A 262 2.65 0.58 3.86
CA ALA A 262 1.64 -0.33 3.39
C ALA A 262 1.35 -1.38 4.44
N SER A 263 0.11 -1.85 4.45
CA SER A 263 -0.29 -3.05 5.16
C SER A 263 -1.22 -3.83 4.28
N ARG A 264 -1.19 -5.15 4.40
CA ARG A 264 -2.19 -5.98 3.77
C ARG A 264 -3.60 -5.56 4.28
N PRO A 265 -4.58 -5.36 3.39
CA PRO A 265 -5.95 -5.03 3.77
C PRO A 265 -6.58 -6.09 4.69
#